data_AF-A0A2W4LKZ2-F1
#
_entry.id   AF-A0A2W4LKZ2-F1
#
_cell.length_a   1.000
_cell.length_b   1.000
_cell.length_c   1.000
_cell.angle_alpha   90.00
_cell.angle_beta   90.00
_cell.angle_gamma   90.00
#
_symmetry.space_group_name_H-M   'P 1'
#
loop_
_entity.id
_entity.type
_entity.pdbx_description
1 polymer ?
#
loop_
_entity_poly.entity_id
_entity_poly.type
_entity_poly.pdbx_seq_one_letter_code
_entity_poly.pdbx_strand_id
1 'polypeptide(L)'
;MDALSAVTAELNRLAALARSSDPYRAALAIARELERHGVTGSRRAIWSCPLARHLSRRSGACVGVTRHAVVISGSSGEIAYTIRLVDPSDALLPIREFVVQFDDYKRRFRWLDEKHA
;
A
#
# COMPACT_ATOMS: atom_id res chain seq x y z
N MET A 1 6.14 3.64 -19.14
CA MET A 1 5.12 2.92 -18.35
C MET A 1 4.28 3.99 -17.66
N ASP A 2 2.96 3.96 -17.83
CA ASP A 2 2.04 4.91 -17.21
C ASP A 2 1.84 4.59 -15.71
N ALA A 3 1.43 5.59 -14.93
CA ALA A 3 1.32 5.47 -13.48
C ALA A 3 0.36 4.34 -13.05
N LEU A 4 -0.75 4.15 -13.77
CA LEU A 4 -1.71 3.08 -13.51
C LEU A 4 -1.07 1.70 -13.65
N SER A 5 -0.36 1.44 -14.75
CA SER A 5 0.32 0.16 -14.95
C SER A 5 1.41 -0.10 -13.91
N ALA A 6 2.18 0.93 -13.55
CA ALA A 6 3.23 0.80 -12.53
C ALA A 6 2.65 0.47 -11.14
N VAL A 7 1.59 1.18 -10.72
CA VAL A 7 0.89 0.91 -9.46
C VAL A 7 0.26 -0.48 -9.48
N THR A 8 -0.43 -0.85 -10.56
CA THR A 8 -1.12 -2.14 -10.67
C THR A 8 -0.13 -3.30 -10.63
N ALA A 9 0.98 -3.21 -11.37
CA ALA A 9 2.02 -4.23 -11.36
C ALA A 9 2.63 -4.40 -9.95
N GLU A 10 2.87 -3.29 -9.25
CA GLU A 10 3.44 -3.34 -7.90
C GLU A 10 2.46 -3.92 -6.86
N LEU A 11 1.18 -3.55 -6.94
CA LEU A 11 0.13 -4.13 -6.11
C LEU A 11 0.02 -5.64 -6.32
N ASN A 12 0.03 -6.09 -7.56
CA ASN A 12 0.00 -7.52 -7.89
C ASN A 12 1.24 -8.26 -7.37
N ARG A 13 2.43 -7.66 -7.48
CA ARG A 13 3.68 -8.21 -6.94
C ARG A 13 3.62 -8.36 -5.41
N LEU A 14 3.18 -7.31 -4.70
CA LEU A 14 3.04 -7.34 -3.24
C LEU A 14 1.99 -8.35 -2.79
N ALA A 15 0.88 -8.46 -3.52
CA ALA A 15 -0.15 -9.44 -3.20
C ALA A 15 0.33 -10.88 -3.47
N ALA A 16 1.09 -11.12 -4.54
CA ALA A 16 1.69 -12.42 -4.81
C ALA A 16 2.73 -12.81 -3.74
N LEU A 17 3.57 -11.87 -3.32
CA LEU A 17 4.49 -12.04 -2.19
C LEU A 17 3.72 -12.46 -0.93
N ALA A 18 2.63 -11.75 -0.62
CA ALA A 18 1.84 -12.01 0.56
C ALA A 18 1.11 -13.36 0.52
N ARG A 19 0.61 -13.79 -0.66
CA ARG A 19 -0.02 -15.11 -0.86
C ARG A 19 0.96 -16.27 -0.72
N SER A 20 2.23 -16.08 -1.04
CA SER A 20 3.26 -17.09 -0.80
C SER A 20 3.60 -17.27 0.70
N SER A 21 3.11 -16.35 1.54
CA SER A 21 3.25 -16.41 2.99
C SER A 21 1.99 -17.02 3.64
N ASP A 22 2.14 -17.56 4.85
CA ASP A 22 1.02 -17.92 5.72
C ASP A 22 -0.01 -16.75 5.78
N PRO A 23 -1.33 -17.00 5.64
CA PRO A 23 -2.38 -15.97 5.71
C PRO A 23 -2.26 -15.06 6.93
N TYR A 24 -1.87 -15.60 8.10
CA TYR A 24 -1.68 -14.81 9.32
C TYR A 24 -0.45 -13.88 9.26
N ARG A 25 0.45 -14.12 8.31
CA ARG A 25 1.71 -13.39 8.08
C ARG A 25 1.69 -12.53 6.81
N ALA A 26 0.68 -12.64 5.95
CA ALA A 26 0.57 -11.89 4.69
C ALA A 26 0.81 -10.38 4.87
N ALA A 27 0.12 -9.76 5.84
CA ALA A 27 0.31 -8.35 6.18
C ALA A 27 1.73 -8.02 6.66
N LEU A 28 2.36 -8.92 7.42
CA LEU A 28 3.73 -8.73 7.91
C LEU A 28 4.74 -8.86 6.77
N ALA A 29 4.51 -9.74 5.79
CA ALA A 29 5.36 -9.88 4.62
C ALA A 29 5.38 -8.59 3.79
N ILE A 30 4.19 -7.98 3.56
CA ILE A 30 4.09 -6.67 2.90
C ILE A 30 4.80 -5.60 3.71
N ALA A 31 4.55 -5.53 5.03
CA ALA A 31 5.21 -4.55 5.89
C ALA A 31 6.75 -4.65 5.80
N ARG A 32 7.31 -5.86 5.82
CA ARG A 32 8.77 -6.08 5.75
C ARG A 32 9.34 -5.75 4.39
N GLU A 33 8.58 -6.00 3.32
CA GLU A 33 8.97 -5.55 1.99
C GLU A 33 9.03 -4.02 1.95
N LEU A 34 8.03 -3.33 2.48
CA LEU A 34 8.03 -1.87 2.60
C LEU A 34 9.24 -1.37 3.43
N GLU A 35 9.56 -2.02 4.55
CA GLU A 35 10.78 -1.73 5.34
C GLU A 35 12.05 -1.77 4.50
N ARG A 36 12.19 -2.83 3.69
CA ARG A 36 13.37 -3.05 2.85
C ARG A 36 13.52 -2.00 1.76
N HIS A 37 12.42 -1.37 1.35
CA HIS A 37 12.43 -0.20 0.46
C HIS A 37 12.64 1.13 1.19
N GLY A 38 12.91 1.09 2.51
CA GLY A 38 13.13 2.28 3.33
C GLY A 38 11.92 3.22 3.34
N VAL A 39 10.70 2.68 3.20
CA VAL A 39 9.48 3.47 3.31
C VAL A 39 8.91 3.32 4.71
N THR A 40 8.76 4.44 5.39
CA THR A 40 7.99 4.56 6.63
C THR A 40 6.77 5.42 6.36
N GLY A 41 5.88 5.57 7.34
CA GLY A 41 4.74 6.45 7.19
C GLY A 41 3.66 6.25 8.23
N SER A 42 2.91 7.31 8.49
CA SER A 42 1.77 7.27 9.40
C SER A 42 0.45 7.17 8.64
N ARG A 43 -0.52 6.51 9.26
CA ARG A 43 -1.89 6.44 8.74
C ARG A 43 -2.68 7.74 8.92
N ARG A 44 -2.20 8.69 9.72
CA ARG A 44 -2.86 10.00 9.92
C ARG A 44 -3.03 10.79 8.62
N ALA A 45 -2.24 10.49 7.59
CA ALA A 45 -2.46 11.01 6.24
C ALA A 45 -2.41 9.87 5.21
N ILE A 46 -3.44 9.83 4.36
CA ILE A 46 -3.63 8.82 3.30
C ILE A 46 -2.45 8.79 2.33
N TRP A 47 -1.88 9.96 2.01
CA TRP A 47 -0.76 10.15 1.10
C TRP A 47 0.61 9.91 1.74
N SER A 48 0.67 9.88 3.08
CA SER A 48 1.93 9.68 3.82
C SER A 48 2.10 8.27 4.37
N CYS A 49 1.16 7.34 4.14
CA CYS A 49 1.29 5.98 4.67
C CYS A 49 2.39 5.21 3.90
N PRO A 50 3.00 4.16 4.49
CA PRO A 50 4.17 3.51 3.90
C PRO A 50 3.88 2.94 2.50
N LEU A 51 2.70 2.33 2.30
CA LEU A 51 2.29 1.78 1.01
C LEU A 51 2.02 2.89 -0.02
N ALA A 52 1.34 3.97 0.37
CA ALA A 52 1.11 5.13 -0.51
C ALA A 52 2.42 5.75 -0.98
N ARG A 53 3.38 5.91 -0.07
CA ARG A 53 4.71 6.45 -0.34
C ARG A 53 5.51 5.53 -1.27
N HIS A 54 5.46 4.23 -1.05
CA HIS A 54 6.10 3.23 -1.92
C HIS A 54 5.54 3.28 -3.34
N LEU A 55 4.21 3.25 -3.48
CA LEU A 55 3.55 3.30 -4.78
C LEU A 55 3.80 4.62 -5.50
N SER A 56 3.84 5.73 -4.76
CA SER A 56 4.18 7.04 -5.33
C SER A 56 5.60 7.06 -5.88
N ARG A 57 6.58 6.56 -5.11
CA ARG A 57 7.98 6.45 -5.57
C ARG A 57 8.12 5.55 -6.80
N ARG A 58 7.39 4.43 -6.85
CA ARG A 58 7.46 3.44 -7.94
C ARG A 58 6.80 3.94 -9.23
N SER A 59 5.72 4.72 -9.13
CA SER A 59 4.93 5.17 -10.28
C SER A 59 5.27 6.59 -10.75
N GLY A 60 5.92 7.40 -9.91
CA GLY A 60 6.14 8.83 -10.16
C GLY A 60 4.87 9.68 -10.00
N ALA A 61 3.75 9.09 -9.58
CA ALA A 61 2.48 9.79 -9.36
C ALA A 61 2.22 9.99 -7.87
N CYS A 62 1.29 10.90 -7.55
CA CYS A 62 0.78 11.02 -6.19
C CYS A 62 -0.21 9.88 -5.95
N VAL A 63 0.09 8.97 -5.01
CA VAL A 63 -0.74 7.80 -4.71
C VAL A 63 -1.25 7.82 -3.27
N GLY A 64 -2.56 7.61 -3.11
CA GLY A 64 -3.26 7.63 -1.84
C GLY A 64 -3.86 6.26 -1.57
N VAL A 65 -3.72 5.74 -0.36
CA VAL A 65 -4.23 4.41 0.00
C VAL A 65 -5.29 4.52 1.08
N THR A 66 -6.45 3.93 0.84
CA THR A 66 -7.56 3.77 1.81
C THR A 66 -7.78 2.29 2.09
N ARG A 67 -8.65 1.95 3.04
CA ARG A 67 -9.05 0.55 3.30
C ARG A 67 -9.71 -0.13 2.09
N HIS A 68 -10.25 0.65 1.16
CA HIS A 68 -11.09 0.14 0.07
C HIS A 68 -10.57 0.48 -1.33
N ALA A 69 -9.52 1.30 -1.42
CA ALA A 69 -9.04 1.77 -2.71
C ALA A 69 -7.62 2.32 -2.65
N VAL A 70 -6.92 2.23 -3.78
CA VAL A 70 -5.72 2.99 -4.12
C VAL A 70 -6.11 4.03 -5.15
N VAL A 71 -5.83 5.30 -4.85
CA VAL A 71 -6.16 6.45 -5.66
C VAL A 71 -4.87 6.99 -6.27
N ILE A 72 -4.88 7.29 -7.56
CA ILE A 72 -3.75 7.87 -8.29
C ILE A 72 -4.19 9.24 -8.77
N SER A 73 -3.51 10.29 -8.31
CA SER A 73 -3.77 11.66 -8.73
C SER A 73 -2.87 12.06 -9.90
N GLY A 74 -3.44 12.80 -10.85
CA GLY A 74 -2.73 13.43 -11.96
C GLY A 74 -1.98 14.69 -11.51
N SER A 75 -1.25 15.29 -12.46
CA SER A 75 -0.45 16.51 -12.22
C SER A 75 -1.27 17.74 -11.81
N SER A 76 -2.58 17.75 -12.10
CA SER A 76 -3.53 18.80 -11.69
C SER A 76 -4.05 18.64 -10.25
N GLY A 77 -3.68 17.55 -9.55
CA GLY A 77 -4.24 17.19 -8.24
C GLY A 77 -5.57 16.45 -8.31
N GLU A 78 -6.19 16.36 -9.49
CA GLU A 78 -7.40 15.57 -9.71
C GLU A 78 -7.12 14.06 -9.64
N ILE A 79 -8.11 13.29 -9.21
CA ILE A 79 -8.05 11.83 -9.20
C ILE A 79 -8.14 11.33 -10.65
N ALA A 80 -7.04 10.80 -11.17
CA ALA A 80 -6.97 10.23 -12.51
C ALA A 80 -7.46 8.77 -12.52
N TYR A 81 -7.12 8.00 -11.49
CA TYR A 81 -7.49 6.59 -11.40
C TYR A 81 -7.84 6.16 -9.98
N THR A 82 -8.72 5.15 -9.88
CA THR A 82 -9.06 4.49 -8.61
C THR A 82 -9.05 2.98 -8.82
N ILE A 83 -8.17 2.29 -8.09
CA ILE A 83 -8.11 0.84 -8.02
C ILE A 83 -8.85 0.41 -6.76
N ARG A 84 -9.92 -0.38 -6.90
CA ARG A 84 -10.69 -0.85 -5.74
C ARG A 84 -9.98 -2.02 -5.06
N LEU A 85 -9.83 -1.93 -3.75
CA LEU A 85 -9.38 -3.01 -2.85
C LEU A 85 -10.60 -3.71 -2.23
N VAL A 86 -11.66 -3.92 -3.01
CA VAL A 86 -12.90 -4.56 -2.56
C VAL A 86 -13.00 -5.96 -3.20
N ASP A 87 -13.69 -6.86 -2.48
CA ASP A 87 -14.17 -8.13 -3.01
C ASP A 87 -15.00 -7.87 -4.30
N PRO A 88 -14.84 -8.64 -5.40
CA PRO A 88 -14.60 -10.08 -5.45
C PRO A 88 -13.17 -10.51 -5.90
N SER A 89 -12.21 -9.59 -5.98
CA SER A 89 -10.87 -9.94 -6.47
C SER A 89 -9.96 -10.39 -5.32
N ASP A 90 -9.89 -11.71 -5.09
CA ASP A 90 -8.90 -12.36 -4.22
C ASP A 90 -7.46 -11.90 -4.51
N ALA A 91 -7.21 -11.41 -5.74
CA ALA A 91 -5.91 -10.95 -6.18
C ALA A 91 -5.34 -9.81 -5.33
N LEU A 92 -6.17 -8.93 -4.75
CA LEU A 92 -5.71 -7.80 -3.92
C LEU A 92 -6.16 -7.90 -2.46
N LEU A 93 -6.79 -9.00 -2.06
CA LEU A 93 -7.18 -9.25 -0.67
C LEU A 93 -6.02 -9.07 0.32
N PRO A 94 -4.78 -9.57 0.06
CA PRO A 94 -3.67 -9.37 0.98
C PRO A 94 -3.27 -7.89 1.17
N ILE A 95 -3.46 -7.05 0.14
CA ILE A 95 -3.20 -5.62 0.23
C ILE A 95 -4.22 -4.97 1.17
N ARG A 96 -5.50 -5.30 0.99
CA ARG A 96 -6.58 -4.83 1.87
C ARG A 96 -6.32 -5.25 3.31
N GLU A 97 -5.98 -6.52 3.54
CA GLU A 97 -5.67 -7.03 4.88
C GLU A 97 -4.48 -6.32 5.51
N PHE A 98 -3.41 -6.07 4.75
CA PHE A 98 -2.30 -5.25 5.21
C PHE A 98 -2.77 -3.87 5.67
N VAL A 99 -3.56 -3.16 4.85
CA VAL A 99 -4.06 -1.83 5.20
C VAL A 99 -4.91 -1.87 6.46
N VAL A 100 -5.84 -2.83 6.56
CA VAL A 100 -6.70 -3.00 7.75
C VAL A 100 -5.85 -3.28 9.00
N GLN A 101 -4.92 -4.23 8.92
CA GLN A 101 -4.10 -4.58 10.07
C GLN A 101 -3.14 -3.45 10.47
N PHE A 102 -2.61 -2.70 9.50
CA PHE A 102 -1.77 -1.53 9.78
C PHE A 102 -2.56 -0.45 10.52
N ASP A 103 -3.83 -0.25 10.17
CA ASP A 103 -4.71 0.70 10.85
C ASP A 103 -5.08 0.26 12.28
N ASP A 104 -5.47 -1.02 12.43
CA ASP A 104 -6.10 -1.53 13.65
C ASP A 104 -5.05 -2.02 14.68
N TYR A 105 -3.89 -2.51 14.23
CA TYR A 105 -2.85 -3.10 15.09
C TYR A 105 -1.54 -2.29 15.07
N LYS A 106 -1.61 -0.99 15.37
CA LYS A 106 -0.46 -0.06 15.34
C LYS A 106 0.81 -0.58 16.02
N ARG A 107 0.69 -1.25 17.17
CA ARG A 107 1.85 -1.80 17.91
C ARG A 107 2.62 -2.85 17.08
N ARG A 108 1.92 -3.62 16.25
CA ARG A 108 2.51 -4.68 15.40
C ARG A 108 3.43 -4.12 14.32
N PHE A 109 3.13 -2.92 13.83
CA PHE A 109 3.85 -2.26 12.74
C PHE A 109 4.57 -0.98 13.17
N ARG A 110 4.80 -0.80 14.49
CA ARG A 110 5.41 0.42 15.05
C ARG A 110 6.77 0.79 14.45
N TRP A 111 7.48 -0.18 13.88
CA TRP A 111 8.79 -0.02 13.28
C TRP A 111 8.72 0.49 11.83
N LEU A 112 7.54 0.40 11.20
CA LEU A 112 7.24 0.96 9.88
C LEU A 112 6.57 2.35 9.99
N ASP A 113 6.10 2.72 11.18
CA ASP A 113 5.61 4.07 11.45
C ASP A 113 6.78 5.07 11.36
N GLU A 114 6.48 6.30 10.96
CA GLU A 114 7.46 7.37 10.83
C GLU A 114 7.90 7.75 12.26
N LYS A 115 8.98 7.12 12.76
CA LYS A 115 9.63 7.55 14.00
C LYS A 115 10.11 8.98 13.77
N HIS A 116 9.37 9.95 14.31
CA HIS A 116 9.70 11.38 14.41
C HIS A 116 10.79 11.81 13.42
N ALA A 117 10.36 12.16 12.20
CA ALA A 117 11.15 13.04 11.34
C ALA A 117 11.35 14.40 12.03
#